data_AF-A0A7L4N2V3-F1
#
_entry.id   AF-A0A7L4N2V3-F1
#
_cell.length_a   1.000
_cell.length_b   1.000
_cell.length_c   1.000
_cell.angle_alpha   90.00
_cell.angle_beta   90.00
_cell.angle_gamma   90.00
#
_symmetry.space_group_name_H-M   'P 1'
#
loop_
_entity.id
_entity.type
_entity.pdbx_description
1 polymer ?
#
loop_
_entity_poly.entity_id
_entity_poly.type
_entity_poly.pdbx_seq_one_letter_code
_entity_poly.pdbx_strand_id
1 'polypeptide(L)'
;QVSEARLAAREEYNRNHQPSFTHRQNVERYNSFILLPPSKRRFCQECQQLLLPAEWENHSDHQFLCDISTAQLKTPSQLLYPLENKKTNAQYLFAERSCQFLLDLISDLGFRRVLSVGTPRLHEMIRSKASQQEDFRVRSLLLDIDFRYSQFYTEDEFCHYNMFNHFFFGGKAAHETCRKFLHQNNGERVIMVTDPPFGGLVEALASSFKKLIAMWKEMEKEDVCNNNQEMPMLWIFPYFFESRILEFFPRFSMMDYQVDYDNHALYKHGKTGRRQSPVRIFTNLTPSMIVLPVEEGYRFCTICQRYVSSGNQHCDRCNSCTSKDGRRWKHCDLCKKCVKPSWFHCNKCNCCTLEKHSCEKSSAVCFVCGRSGHKRSTCPSLSHP
;
A
#
# COMPACT_ATOMS: atom_id res chain seq x y z
N GLN A 1 23.99 6.33 -28.26
CA GLN A 1 24.85 6.53 -27.08
C GLN A 1 24.61 7.93 -26.52
N VAL A 2 24.60 8.09 -25.20
CA VAL A 2 24.52 9.41 -24.54
C VAL A 2 25.94 9.94 -24.41
N SER A 3 26.18 11.23 -24.70
CA SER A 3 27.52 11.83 -24.58
C SER A 3 27.94 11.97 -23.11
N GLU A 4 29.25 11.94 -22.85
CA GLU A 4 29.82 12.10 -21.50
C GLU A 4 29.35 13.40 -20.83
N ALA A 5 29.33 14.51 -21.55
CA ALA A 5 28.83 15.78 -21.04
C ALA A 5 27.35 15.71 -20.60
N ARG A 6 26.50 14.97 -21.34
CA ARG A 6 25.08 14.79 -20.97
C ARG A 6 24.92 13.85 -19.79
N LEU A 7 25.78 12.84 -19.65
CA LEU A 7 25.81 11.96 -18.48
C LEU A 7 26.20 12.74 -17.23
N ALA A 8 27.31 13.48 -17.27
CA ALA A 8 27.79 14.29 -16.16
C ALA A 8 26.73 15.32 -15.71
N ALA A 9 26.11 16.04 -16.65
CA ALA A 9 25.04 16.98 -16.36
C ALA A 9 23.83 16.30 -15.70
N ARG A 10 23.49 15.07 -16.11
CA ARG A 10 22.38 14.33 -15.51
C ARG A 10 22.72 13.85 -14.09
N GLU A 11 23.95 13.41 -13.86
CA GLU A 11 24.42 13.00 -12.53
C GLU A 11 24.44 14.18 -11.56
N GLU A 12 24.92 15.35 -12.00
CA GLU A 12 24.90 16.56 -11.20
C GLU A 12 23.47 17.00 -10.86
N TYR A 13 22.58 16.99 -11.85
CA TYR A 13 21.15 17.22 -11.63
C TYR A 13 20.59 16.25 -10.57
N ASN A 14 20.87 14.96 -10.68
CA ASN A 14 20.40 13.96 -9.72
C ASN A 14 20.95 14.18 -8.31
N ARG A 15 22.22 14.60 -8.17
CA ARG A 15 22.85 14.95 -6.88
C ARG A 15 22.17 16.15 -6.23
N ASN A 16 21.89 17.19 -7.01
CA ASN A 16 21.28 18.43 -6.51
C ASN A 16 19.80 18.25 -6.11
N HIS A 17 19.17 17.15 -6.51
CA HIS A 17 17.79 16.79 -6.13
C HIS A 17 17.74 15.69 -5.06
N GLN A 18 18.89 15.32 -4.47
CA GLN A 18 18.89 14.49 -3.26
C GLN A 18 18.48 15.31 -2.03
N PRO A 19 17.98 14.65 -0.98
CA PRO A 19 17.73 15.33 0.29
C PRO A 19 18.98 16.01 0.84
N SER A 20 18.80 17.20 1.45
CA SER A 20 19.90 17.99 2.01
C SER A 20 20.62 17.31 3.18
N PHE A 21 19.92 16.42 3.90
CA PHE A 21 20.47 15.64 5.00
C PHE A 21 20.49 14.15 4.62
N THR A 22 21.55 13.46 5.05
CA THR A 22 21.58 11.99 5.05
C THR A 22 20.70 11.44 6.18
N HIS A 23 20.29 10.16 6.08
CA HIS A 23 19.47 9.54 7.13
C HIS A 23 20.22 9.52 8.47
N ARG A 24 21.52 9.19 8.48
CA ARG A 24 22.34 9.23 9.71
C ARG A 24 22.35 10.61 10.37
N GLN A 25 22.52 11.68 9.60
CA GLN A 25 22.42 13.05 10.13
C GLN A 25 21.04 13.33 10.71
N ASN A 26 19.97 12.88 10.06
CA ASN A 26 18.61 13.01 10.57
C ASN A 26 18.40 12.24 11.90
N VAL A 27 19.02 11.08 12.08
CA VAL A 27 19.02 10.34 13.36
C VAL A 27 19.77 11.10 14.46
N GLU A 28 20.97 11.62 14.17
CA GLU A 28 21.75 12.42 15.11
C GLU A 28 21.01 13.70 15.54
N ARG A 29 20.36 14.36 14.57
CA ARG A 29 19.50 15.53 14.81
C ARG A 29 18.30 15.17 15.67
N TYR A 30 17.61 14.06 15.38
CA TYR A 30 16.47 13.60 16.16
C TYR A 30 16.86 13.34 17.62
N ASN A 31 17.98 12.65 17.86
CA ASN A 31 18.50 12.40 19.20
C ASN A 31 18.81 13.71 19.96
N SER A 32 19.39 14.70 19.26
CA SER A 32 19.62 16.02 19.84
C SER A 32 18.31 16.76 20.14
N PHE A 33 17.32 16.64 19.24
CA PHE A 33 16.03 17.30 19.34
C PHE A 33 15.18 16.79 20.51
N ILE A 34 15.13 15.48 20.76
CA ILE A 34 14.35 14.91 21.87
C ILE A 34 14.92 15.27 23.26
N LEU A 35 16.20 15.62 23.34
CA LEU A 35 16.83 16.09 24.59
C LEU A 35 16.51 17.55 24.90
N LEU A 36 16.02 18.32 23.93
CA LEU A 36 15.61 19.70 24.15
C LEU A 36 14.37 19.77 25.06
N PRO A 37 14.22 20.83 25.89
CA PRO A 37 12.97 21.09 26.58
C PRO A 37 11.86 21.41 25.56
N PRO A 38 10.57 21.14 25.87
CA PRO A 38 9.46 21.40 24.94
C PRO A 38 9.47 22.80 24.32
N SER A 39 9.77 23.84 25.12
CA SER A 39 9.87 25.24 24.66
C SER A 39 10.92 25.51 23.58
N LYS A 40 11.86 24.58 23.37
CA LYS A 40 12.90 24.64 22.33
C LYS A 40 12.67 23.64 21.20
N ARG A 41 11.57 22.90 21.20
CA ARG A 41 11.22 21.96 20.11
C ARG A 41 10.32 22.66 19.11
N ARG A 42 10.89 23.00 17.95
CA ARG A 42 10.17 23.66 16.84
C ARG A 42 10.15 22.77 15.61
N PHE A 43 9.03 22.77 14.91
CA PHE A 43 8.89 22.15 13.60
C PHE A 43 8.48 23.20 12.58
N CYS A 44 9.26 23.37 11.52
CA CYS A 44 8.96 24.30 10.44
C CYS A 44 7.94 23.66 9.48
N GLN A 45 6.78 24.29 9.32
CA GLN A 45 5.70 23.76 8.48
C GLN A 45 5.98 23.96 6.99
N GLU A 46 6.77 24.96 6.61
CA GLU A 46 7.12 25.20 5.20
C GLU A 46 8.22 24.25 4.74
N CYS A 47 9.29 24.10 5.52
CA CYS A 47 10.39 23.19 5.20
C CYS A 47 10.07 21.73 5.55
N GLN A 48 9.04 21.47 6.36
CA GLN A 48 8.68 20.14 6.87
C GLN A 48 9.83 19.48 7.65
N GLN A 49 10.47 20.27 8.53
CA GLN A 49 11.70 19.91 9.22
C GLN A 49 11.63 20.19 10.73
N LEU A 50 12.15 19.26 11.53
CA LEU A 50 12.51 19.48 12.93
C LEU A 50 13.71 20.41 13.01
N LEU A 51 13.59 21.48 13.81
CA LEU A 51 14.60 22.51 13.93
C LEU A 51 15.34 22.44 15.26
N LEU A 52 16.67 22.40 15.18
CA LEU A 52 17.54 22.64 16.32
C LEU A 52 17.68 24.17 16.55
N PRO A 53 18.01 24.61 17.78
CA PRO A 53 18.10 26.03 18.12
C PRO A 53 19.01 26.86 17.20
N ALA A 54 20.10 26.26 16.71
CA ALA A 54 21.06 26.92 15.81
C ALA A 54 20.47 27.25 14.42
N GLU A 55 19.32 26.70 14.07
CA GLU A 55 18.71 26.81 12.75
C GLU A 55 17.56 27.80 12.71
N TRP A 56 17.16 28.35 13.86
CA TRP A 56 15.97 29.20 13.96
C TRP A 56 16.08 30.48 13.13
N GLU A 57 17.28 31.07 13.05
CA GLU A 57 17.51 32.29 12.27
C GLU A 57 17.26 32.07 10.77
N ASN A 58 17.68 30.92 10.23
CA ASN A 58 17.47 30.58 8.82
C ASN A 58 16.01 30.34 8.44
N HIS A 59 15.12 30.21 9.44
CA HIS A 59 13.70 29.96 9.25
C HIS A 59 12.84 31.10 9.82
N SER A 60 13.41 32.25 10.20
CA SER A 60 12.71 33.31 10.96
C SER A 60 11.36 33.73 10.37
N ASP A 61 11.25 33.69 9.05
CA ASP A 61 10.08 34.16 8.31
C ASP A 61 9.08 33.03 7.98
N HIS A 62 9.35 31.79 8.43
CA HIS A 62 8.51 30.63 8.19
C HIS A 62 7.47 30.39 9.29
N GLN A 63 6.44 29.62 8.96
CA GLN A 63 5.46 29.13 9.92
C GLN A 63 6.00 27.95 10.74
N PHE A 64 5.73 27.98 12.06
CA PHE A 64 6.20 26.97 13.00
C PHE A 64 5.08 26.36 13.85
N LEU A 65 5.25 25.08 14.15
CA LEU A 65 4.66 24.46 15.33
C LEU A 65 5.69 24.47 16.46
N CYS A 66 5.32 25.04 17.60
CA CYS A 66 6.14 25.09 18.81
C CYS A 66 5.73 24.01 19.81
N ASP A 67 6.55 23.81 20.84
CA ASP A 67 6.25 22.92 21.96
C ASP A 67 5.96 21.48 21.56
N ILE A 68 6.69 20.98 20.55
CA ILE A 68 6.45 19.63 20.00
C ILE A 68 6.64 18.57 21.08
N SER A 69 5.55 17.89 21.41
CA SER A 69 5.52 16.81 22.38
C SER A 69 6.17 15.54 21.84
N THR A 70 6.64 14.68 22.74
CA THR A 70 7.13 13.34 22.38
C THR A 70 6.04 12.48 21.73
N ALA A 71 4.77 12.70 22.08
CA ALA A 71 3.64 12.02 21.46
C ALA A 71 3.50 12.40 19.97
N GLN A 72 3.61 13.69 19.63
CA GLN A 72 3.57 14.14 18.24
C GLN A 72 4.73 13.60 17.40
N LEU A 73 5.93 13.47 17.99
CA LEU A 73 7.08 12.86 17.31
C LEU A 73 6.88 11.37 16.98
N LYS A 74 6.00 10.68 17.73
CA LYS A 74 5.62 9.28 17.46
C LYS A 74 4.54 9.14 16.40
N THR A 75 3.90 10.24 15.99
CA THR A 75 2.87 10.28 14.93
C THR A 75 3.23 11.28 13.83
N PRO A 76 4.35 11.10 13.09
CA PRO A 76 4.79 12.07 12.08
C PRO A 76 3.75 12.37 10.99
N SER A 77 2.85 11.45 10.65
CA SER A 77 1.77 11.68 9.68
C SER A 77 0.75 12.75 10.10
N GLN A 78 0.78 13.18 11.37
CA GLN A 78 -0.02 14.31 11.89
C GLN A 78 0.77 15.62 11.94
N LEU A 79 2.11 15.56 11.87
CA LEU A 79 3.00 16.73 11.79
C LEU A 79 3.28 17.12 10.34
N LEU A 80 3.59 16.11 9.51
CA LEU A 80 3.85 16.27 8.09
C LEU A 80 2.53 16.42 7.34
N TYR A 81 2.42 17.43 6.47
CA TYR A 81 1.29 17.47 5.56
C TYR A 81 1.41 16.37 4.51
N PRO A 82 0.29 15.74 4.08
CA PRO A 82 0.32 14.68 3.09
C PRO A 82 0.71 15.22 1.70
N LEU A 83 1.57 14.49 0.98
CA LEU A 83 1.92 14.78 -0.42
C LEU A 83 0.85 14.20 -1.35
N GLU A 84 -0.27 14.90 -1.49
CA GLU A 84 -1.48 14.40 -2.17
C GLU A 84 -1.40 14.38 -3.71
N ASN A 85 -0.31 14.89 -4.29
CA ASN A 85 -0.16 14.94 -5.74
C ASN A 85 -0.21 13.53 -6.35
N LYS A 86 -1.29 13.26 -7.08
CA LYS A 86 -1.62 11.95 -7.67
C LYS A 86 -0.58 11.44 -8.66
N LYS A 87 0.25 12.32 -9.22
CA LYS A 87 1.26 11.97 -10.23
C LYS A 87 2.61 11.58 -9.61
N THR A 88 2.89 11.96 -8.36
CA THR A 88 4.20 11.76 -7.73
C THR A 88 4.09 10.81 -6.53
N ASN A 89 3.56 11.31 -5.41
CA ASN A 89 3.55 10.60 -4.14
C ASN A 89 2.21 9.93 -3.87
N ALA A 90 1.10 10.58 -4.25
CA ALA A 90 -0.26 10.13 -4.01
C ALA A 90 -0.47 9.62 -2.57
N GLN A 91 0.05 10.35 -1.57
CA GLN A 91 0.04 9.93 -0.18
C GLN A 91 -1.37 10.00 0.39
N TYR A 92 -2.03 8.85 0.45
CA TYR A 92 -3.33 8.69 1.09
C TYR A 92 -3.11 8.03 2.45
N LEU A 93 -3.54 8.71 3.49
CA LEU A 93 -3.34 8.28 4.86
C LEU A 93 -4.59 7.55 5.34
N PHE A 94 -4.41 6.30 5.79
CA PHE A 94 -5.51 5.50 6.36
C PHE A 94 -6.23 6.25 7.46
N ALA A 95 -7.56 6.15 7.48
CA ALA A 95 -8.34 6.57 8.63
C ALA A 95 -7.98 5.69 9.85
N GLU A 96 -8.08 6.27 11.04
CA GLU A 96 -7.72 5.61 12.31
C GLU A 96 -8.36 4.22 12.44
N ARG A 97 -9.67 4.13 12.17
CA ARG A 97 -10.44 2.88 12.09
C ARG A 97 -9.75 1.78 11.26
N SER A 98 -9.31 2.13 10.04
CA SER A 98 -8.71 1.15 9.14
C SER A 98 -7.31 0.74 9.58
N CYS A 99 -6.53 1.67 10.14
CA CYS A 99 -5.27 1.33 10.79
C CYS A 99 -5.47 0.38 11.98
N GLN A 100 -6.46 0.66 12.83
CA GLN A 100 -6.75 -0.14 14.01
C GLN A 100 -7.16 -1.57 13.61
N PHE A 101 -8.06 -1.70 12.64
CA PHE A 101 -8.44 -3.00 12.06
C PHE A 101 -7.22 -3.78 11.54
N LEU A 102 -6.32 -3.13 10.78
CA LEU A 102 -5.11 -3.79 10.27
C LEU A 102 -4.19 -4.25 11.40
N LEU A 103 -4.01 -3.41 12.43
CA LEU A 103 -3.17 -3.72 13.59
C LEU A 103 -3.71 -4.93 14.37
N ASP A 104 -5.01 -4.96 14.63
CA ASP A 104 -5.66 -6.04 15.36
C ASP A 104 -5.63 -7.33 14.54
N LEU A 105 -5.92 -7.27 13.23
CA LEU A 105 -5.76 -8.42 12.33
C LEU A 105 -4.35 -9.00 12.34
N ILE A 106 -3.32 -8.16 12.26
CA ILE A 106 -1.92 -8.58 12.30
C ILE A 106 -1.60 -9.27 13.64
N SER A 107 -2.11 -8.72 14.74
CA SER A 107 -1.88 -9.23 16.09
C SER A 107 -2.58 -10.57 16.31
N ASP A 108 -3.85 -10.67 15.92
CA ASP A 108 -4.70 -11.87 16.07
C ASP A 108 -4.18 -13.05 15.25
N LEU A 109 -3.61 -12.77 14.07
CA LEU A 109 -2.94 -13.78 13.25
C LEU A 109 -1.53 -14.15 13.75
N GLY A 110 -1.07 -13.54 14.84
CA GLY A 110 0.20 -13.89 15.50
C GLY A 110 1.45 -13.37 14.79
N PHE A 111 1.32 -12.38 13.90
CA PHE A 111 2.47 -11.75 13.26
C PHE A 111 3.24 -10.89 14.26
N ARG A 112 4.57 -10.89 14.16
CA ARG A 112 5.47 -10.15 15.05
C ARG A 112 6.31 -9.11 14.31
N ARG A 113 6.35 -9.18 12.98
CA ARG A 113 7.11 -8.24 12.14
C ARG A 113 6.26 -7.81 10.96
N VAL A 114 6.15 -6.51 10.75
CA VAL A 114 5.39 -5.89 9.66
C VAL A 114 6.35 -5.12 8.77
N LEU A 115 6.55 -5.58 7.54
CA LEU A 115 7.21 -4.78 6.51
C LEU A 115 6.18 -3.81 5.92
N SER A 116 6.23 -2.56 6.37
CA SER A 116 5.31 -1.50 5.98
C SER A 116 5.84 -0.81 4.72
N VAL A 117 5.28 -1.10 3.55
CA VAL A 117 5.72 -0.52 2.27
C VAL A 117 4.73 0.55 1.81
N GLY A 118 5.07 1.82 2.05
CA GLY A 118 4.20 2.96 1.77
C GLY A 118 3.04 3.12 2.76
N THR A 119 3.19 2.65 4.01
CA THR A 119 2.10 2.64 5.02
C THR A 119 2.51 3.35 6.33
N PRO A 120 2.83 4.65 6.29
CA PRO A 120 3.39 5.37 7.44
C PRO A 120 2.47 5.36 8.68
N ARG A 121 1.16 5.53 8.51
CA ARG A 121 0.22 5.51 9.65
C ARG A 121 0.12 4.16 10.36
N LEU A 122 0.19 3.06 9.60
CA LEU A 122 0.21 1.73 10.22
C LEU A 122 1.51 1.53 11.02
N HIS A 123 2.64 1.97 10.46
CA HIS A 123 3.94 1.92 11.14
C HIS A 123 3.92 2.75 12.45
N GLU A 124 3.37 3.96 12.43
CA GLU A 124 3.19 4.82 13.60
C GLU A 124 2.35 4.17 14.69
N MET A 125 1.22 3.56 14.30
CA MET A 125 0.31 2.91 15.23
C MET A 125 0.94 1.67 15.88
N ILE A 126 1.66 0.85 15.11
CA ILE A 126 2.43 -0.29 15.63
C ILE A 126 3.45 0.19 16.68
N ARG A 127 4.23 1.22 16.37
CA ARG A 127 5.24 1.77 17.30
C ARG A 127 4.60 2.37 18.55
N SER A 128 3.50 3.10 18.38
CA SER A 128 2.78 3.70 19.50
C SER A 128 2.27 2.64 20.46
N LYS A 129 1.62 1.57 19.95
CA LYS A 129 1.15 0.44 20.75
C LYS A 129 2.29 -0.30 21.44
N ALA A 130 3.41 -0.54 20.74
CA ALA A 130 4.62 -1.15 21.32
C ALA A 130 5.23 -0.33 22.46
N SER A 131 5.08 0.99 22.44
CA SER A 131 5.57 1.85 23.52
C SER A 131 4.63 1.99 24.72
N GLN A 132 3.36 1.58 24.58
CA GLN A 132 2.32 1.70 25.60
C GLN A 132 2.01 0.37 26.28
N GLN A 133 2.25 -0.76 25.61
CA GLN A 133 1.92 -2.10 26.08
C GLN A 133 3.17 -2.98 26.06
N GLU A 134 3.71 -3.33 27.22
CA GLU A 134 4.94 -4.14 27.33
C GLU A 134 4.82 -5.52 26.65
N ASP A 135 3.62 -6.11 26.68
CA ASP A 135 3.34 -7.41 26.04
C ASP A 135 3.16 -7.33 24.52
N PHE A 136 3.08 -6.13 23.95
CA PHE A 136 2.91 -5.96 22.50
C PHE A 136 4.23 -6.15 21.76
N ARG A 137 4.37 -7.27 21.05
CA ARG A 137 5.64 -7.71 20.43
C ARG A 137 5.74 -7.49 18.92
N VAL A 138 4.88 -6.65 18.33
CA VAL A 138 4.93 -6.38 16.88
C VAL A 138 5.93 -5.26 16.60
N ARG A 139 6.90 -5.53 15.73
CA ARG A 139 7.84 -4.55 15.19
C ARG A 139 7.48 -4.19 13.76
N SER A 140 7.86 -3.00 13.31
CA SER A 140 7.65 -2.57 11.94
C SER A 140 8.90 -1.91 11.35
N LEU A 141 9.11 -2.12 10.06
CA LEU A 141 10.09 -1.43 9.23
C LEU A 141 9.33 -0.71 8.10
N LEU A 142 9.50 0.61 7.99
CA LEU A 142 8.87 1.43 6.96
C LEU A 142 9.78 1.59 5.74
N LEU A 143 9.32 1.11 4.59
CA LEU A 143 9.90 1.42 3.28
C LEU A 143 9.03 2.48 2.60
N ASP A 144 9.55 3.70 2.43
CA ASP A 144 8.80 4.80 1.78
C ASP A 144 9.71 5.67 0.91
N ILE A 145 9.12 6.31 -0.09
CA ILE A 145 9.78 7.29 -0.95
C ILE A 145 9.83 8.69 -0.30
N ASP A 146 8.93 8.95 0.66
CA ASP A 146 8.89 10.21 1.39
C ASP A 146 10.00 10.28 2.43
N PHE A 147 11.15 10.82 2.04
CA PHE A 147 12.31 10.96 2.90
C PHE A 147 12.08 11.84 4.14
N ARG A 148 11.00 12.63 4.19
CA ARG A 148 10.67 13.44 5.37
C ARG A 148 10.47 12.61 6.63
N TYR A 149 10.11 11.33 6.51
CA TYR A 149 10.00 10.42 7.66
C TYR A 149 11.35 10.03 8.27
N SER A 150 12.46 10.16 7.55
CA SER A 150 13.81 9.80 8.04
C SER A 150 14.25 10.59 9.27
N GLN A 151 13.67 11.77 9.52
CA GLN A 151 13.97 12.61 10.69
C GLN A 151 13.24 12.16 11.97
N PHE A 152 12.36 11.16 11.91
CA PHE A 152 11.59 10.66 13.05
C PHE A 152 11.90 9.21 13.41
N TYR A 153 12.64 8.51 12.55
CA TYR A 153 12.88 7.07 12.63
C TYR A 153 14.36 6.74 12.51
N THR A 154 14.79 5.74 13.27
CA THR A 154 16.15 5.21 13.18
C THR A 154 16.38 4.46 11.87
N GLU A 155 17.64 4.14 11.56
CA GLU A 155 18.02 3.36 10.37
C GLU A 155 17.45 1.93 10.38
N ASP A 156 17.05 1.41 11.55
CA ASP A 156 16.39 0.10 11.70
C ASP A 156 14.86 0.16 11.59
N GLU A 157 14.28 1.37 11.49
CA GLU A 157 12.84 1.60 11.47
C GLU A 157 12.36 2.19 10.14
N PHE A 158 13.25 2.83 9.38
CA PHE A 158 12.94 3.44 8.09
C PHE A 158 14.01 3.16 7.04
N CYS A 159 13.59 2.94 5.80
CA CYS A 159 14.48 2.95 4.64
C CYS A 159 13.87 3.80 3.53
N HIS A 160 14.65 4.75 3.02
CA HIS A 160 14.29 5.50 1.82
C HIS A 160 14.31 4.55 0.61
N TYR A 161 13.12 4.25 0.09
CA TYR A 161 12.90 3.16 -0.86
C TYR A 161 11.90 3.55 -1.95
N ASN A 162 12.23 3.20 -3.19
CA ASN A 162 11.33 3.34 -4.33
C ASN A 162 10.69 2.00 -4.70
N MET A 163 9.38 1.90 -4.48
CA MET A 163 8.58 0.70 -4.73
C MET A 163 8.34 0.37 -6.21
N PHE A 164 8.63 1.27 -7.15
CA PHE A 164 8.45 1.01 -8.58
C PHE A 164 9.64 0.32 -9.23
N ASN A 165 10.84 0.50 -8.68
CA ASN A 165 12.07 -0.06 -9.25
C ASN A 165 12.92 -0.86 -8.25
N HIS A 166 12.43 -1.04 -7.01
CA HIS A 166 13.14 -1.72 -5.93
C HIS A 166 14.50 -1.09 -5.62
N PHE A 167 14.54 0.25 -5.54
CA PHE A 167 15.77 0.99 -5.29
C PHE A 167 15.83 1.49 -3.84
N PHE A 168 16.94 1.17 -3.15
CA PHE A 168 17.26 1.68 -1.81
C PHE A 168 18.22 2.85 -1.92
N PHE A 169 17.78 4.05 -1.55
CA PHE A 169 18.63 5.25 -1.62
C PHE A 169 19.75 5.23 -0.57
N GLY A 170 19.57 4.51 0.54
CA GLY A 170 20.63 4.22 1.51
C GLY A 170 21.62 3.14 1.04
N GLY A 171 21.54 2.70 -0.21
CA GLY A 171 22.45 1.73 -0.80
C GLY A 171 22.42 0.36 -0.11
N LYS A 172 23.60 -0.28 -0.03
CA LYS A 172 23.76 -1.64 0.53
C LYS A 172 23.36 -1.73 2.00
N ALA A 173 23.56 -0.68 2.79
CA ALA A 173 23.22 -0.67 4.21
C ALA A 173 21.71 -0.79 4.43
N ALA A 174 20.91 0.08 3.78
CA ALA A 174 19.45 0.02 3.87
C ALA A 174 18.87 -1.29 3.30
N HIS A 175 19.44 -1.79 2.20
CA HIS A 175 19.09 -3.10 1.65
C HIS A 175 19.33 -4.22 2.68
N GLU A 176 20.50 -4.21 3.34
CA GLU A 176 20.85 -5.20 4.36
C GLU A 176 19.96 -5.10 5.61
N THR A 177 19.58 -3.90 6.04
CA THR A 177 18.60 -3.71 7.11
C THR A 177 17.28 -4.39 6.76
N CYS A 178 16.74 -4.15 5.56
CA CYS A 178 15.52 -4.80 5.09
C CYS A 178 15.67 -6.33 5.05
N ARG A 179 16.77 -6.83 4.50
CA ARG A 179 17.07 -8.26 4.43
C ARG A 179 17.13 -8.90 5.81
N LYS A 180 17.86 -8.30 6.76
CA LYS A 180 17.94 -8.77 8.15
C LYS A 180 16.56 -8.78 8.81
N PHE A 181 15.76 -7.72 8.63
CA PHE A 181 14.41 -7.65 9.17
C PHE A 181 13.52 -8.80 8.67
N LEU A 182 13.61 -9.12 7.37
CA LEU A 182 12.88 -10.23 6.77
C LEU A 182 13.34 -11.60 7.30
N HIS A 183 14.66 -11.82 7.48
CA HIS A 183 15.21 -13.11 7.91
C HIS A 183 15.22 -13.35 9.43
N GLN A 184 15.03 -12.33 10.26
CA GLN A 184 14.93 -12.49 11.71
C GLN A 184 13.98 -13.64 12.06
N ASN A 185 14.29 -14.43 13.10
CA ASN A 185 13.50 -15.59 13.53
C ASN A 185 13.14 -16.53 12.36
N ASN A 186 14.10 -16.81 11.50
CA ASN A 186 13.96 -17.67 10.33
C ASN A 186 12.82 -17.28 9.38
N GLY A 187 12.55 -15.97 9.24
CA GLY A 187 11.46 -15.51 8.38
C GLY A 187 10.06 -15.78 8.92
N GLU A 188 9.91 -16.34 10.13
CA GLU A 188 8.61 -16.66 10.70
C GLU A 188 7.87 -15.42 11.22
N ARG A 189 6.54 -15.42 11.10
CA ARG A 189 5.67 -14.36 11.66
C ARG A 189 6.01 -12.96 11.13
N VAL A 190 6.43 -12.87 9.86
CA VAL A 190 6.53 -11.63 9.11
C VAL A 190 5.37 -11.50 8.12
N ILE A 191 4.84 -10.29 7.96
CA ILE A 191 3.84 -9.94 6.96
C ILE A 191 4.25 -8.65 6.27
N MET A 192 4.07 -8.56 4.95
CA MET A 192 4.23 -7.32 4.21
C MET A 192 2.89 -6.64 4.01
N VAL A 193 2.79 -5.37 4.38
CA VAL A 193 1.59 -4.55 4.20
C VAL A 193 1.93 -3.37 3.29
N THR A 194 1.27 -3.28 2.15
CA THR A 194 1.58 -2.27 1.14
C THR A 194 0.34 -1.51 0.68
N ASP A 195 0.50 -0.19 0.52
CA ASP A 195 -0.50 0.70 -0.05
C ASP A 195 0.15 1.61 -1.10
N PRO A 196 0.42 1.07 -2.30
CA PRO A 196 1.15 1.80 -3.34
C PRO A 196 0.25 2.82 -4.05
N PRO A 197 0.84 3.84 -4.72
CA PRO A 197 0.09 4.82 -5.52
C PRO A 197 -0.82 4.17 -6.57
N PHE A 198 -2.13 4.44 -6.50
CA PHE A 198 -3.13 3.83 -7.39
C PHE A 198 -2.96 4.15 -8.89
N GLY A 199 -2.32 5.29 -9.19
CA GLY A 199 -1.99 5.69 -10.57
C GLY A 199 -0.74 5.01 -11.14
N GLY A 200 -0.05 4.21 -10.33
CA GLY A 200 1.18 3.52 -10.69
C GLY A 200 0.98 2.34 -11.65
N LEU A 201 2.07 1.94 -12.29
CA LEU A 201 2.12 0.71 -13.10
C LEU A 201 2.11 -0.52 -12.18
N VAL A 202 0.98 -1.24 -12.16
CA VAL A 202 0.79 -2.47 -11.34
C VAL A 202 1.88 -3.51 -11.59
N GLU A 203 2.35 -3.63 -12.83
CA GLU A 203 3.44 -4.56 -13.20
C GLU A 203 4.77 -4.22 -12.52
N ALA A 204 5.12 -2.93 -12.46
CA ALA A 204 6.35 -2.47 -11.81
C ALA A 204 6.30 -2.67 -10.28
N LEU A 205 5.13 -2.43 -9.69
CA LEU A 205 4.87 -2.73 -8.27
C LEU A 205 5.00 -4.22 -8.00
N ALA A 206 4.32 -5.07 -8.80
CA ALA A 206 4.39 -6.51 -8.67
C ALA A 206 5.82 -7.05 -8.81
N SER A 207 6.61 -6.51 -9.75
CA SER A 207 8.03 -6.85 -9.92
C SER A 207 8.84 -6.54 -8.66
N SER A 208 8.64 -5.36 -8.07
CA SER A 208 9.33 -4.97 -6.84
C SER A 208 8.90 -5.80 -5.62
N PHE A 209 7.61 -6.13 -5.50
CA PHE A 209 7.13 -7.03 -4.45
C PHE A 209 7.69 -8.45 -4.60
N LYS A 210 7.79 -8.97 -5.82
CA LYS A 210 8.46 -10.27 -6.08
C LYS A 210 9.92 -10.27 -5.64
N LYS A 211 10.65 -9.16 -5.79
CA LYS A 211 12.02 -9.02 -5.28
C LYS A 211 12.08 -9.03 -3.75
N LEU A 212 11.16 -8.37 -3.06
CA LEU A 212 11.06 -8.43 -1.59
C LEU A 212 10.71 -9.85 -1.10
N ILE A 213 9.81 -10.55 -1.81
CA ILE A 213 9.49 -11.96 -1.52
C ILE A 213 10.71 -12.85 -1.75
N ALA A 214 11.45 -12.65 -2.85
CA ALA A 214 12.69 -13.39 -3.12
C ALA A 214 13.73 -13.17 -2.01
N MET A 215 13.93 -11.91 -1.60
CA MET A 215 14.79 -11.56 -0.47
C MET A 215 14.37 -12.28 0.82
N TRP A 216 13.07 -12.43 1.09
CA TRP A 216 12.60 -13.22 2.23
C TRP A 216 12.89 -14.73 2.08
N LYS A 217 12.82 -15.27 0.85
CA LYS A 217 13.07 -16.70 0.53
C LYS A 217 14.54 -17.12 0.48
N GLU A 218 15.47 -16.17 0.33
CA GLU A 218 16.93 -16.43 0.22
C GLU A 218 17.56 -17.17 1.43
N MET A 219 16.75 -17.58 2.41
CA MET A 219 17.11 -18.47 3.51
C MET A 219 17.50 -19.90 3.09
N GLU A 220 17.06 -20.36 1.92
CA GLU A 220 17.25 -21.75 1.48
C GLU A 220 18.65 -21.98 0.88
N LYS A 221 19.65 -22.16 1.75
CA LYS A 221 20.82 -22.98 1.43
C LYS A 221 20.76 -24.26 2.25
N GLU A 222 20.60 -25.37 1.51
CA GLU A 222 20.84 -26.76 1.89
C GLU A 222 19.99 -27.33 3.04
N ASP A 223 19.20 -28.33 2.68
CA ASP A 223 18.43 -29.26 3.51
C ASP A 223 17.04 -28.85 4.03
N VAL A 224 16.11 -29.78 3.81
CA VAL A 224 14.73 -29.87 4.36
C VAL A 224 13.61 -29.24 3.50
N CYS A 225 13.26 -29.97 2.45
CA CYS A 225 11.92 -30.16 1.87
C CYS A 225 10.93 -28.97 1.74
N ASN A 226 10.67 -28.61 0.48
CA ASN A 226 9.30 -28.52 -0.07
C ASN A 226 8.26 -27.73 0.75
N ASN A 227 8.56 -26.49 1.15
CA ASN A 227 7.49 -25.62 1.62
C ASN A 227 7.05 -24.67 0.50
N ASN A 228 5.87 -24.95 -0.06
CA ASN A 228 5.06 -24.04 -0.88
C ASN A 228 4.63 -22.77 -0.13
N GLN A 229 5.36 -22.36 0.91
CA GLN A 229 5.02 -21.25 1.77
C GLN A 229 5.39 -19.95 1.08
N GLU A 230 4.37 -19.14 0.82
CA GLU A 230 4.53 -17.79 0.31
C GLU A 230 4.62 -16.82 1.48
N MET A 231 5.38 -15.75 1.30
CA MET A 231 5.43 -14.65 2.26
C MET A 231 4.01 -14.09 2.46
N PRO A 232 3.49 -14.01 3.69
CA PRO A 232 2.19 -13.39 3.95
C PRO A 232 2.16 -11.93 3.52
N MET A 233 1.10 -11.53 2.82
CA MET A 233 0.98 -10.19 2.24
C MET A 233 -0.43 -9.62 2.36
N LEU A 234 -0.52 -8.31 2.66
CA LEU A 234 -1.71 -7.48 2.49
C LEU A 234 -1.39 -6.39 1.46
N TRP A 235 -1.85 -6.56 0.22
CA TRP A 235 -1.77 -5.53 -0.81
C TRP A 235 -3.08 -4.74 -0.84
N ILE A 236 -3.04 -3.52 -0.34
CA ILE A 236 -4.17 -2.60 -0.28
C ILE A 236 -4.24 -1.86 -1.62
N PHE A 237 -5.33 -2.07 -2.37
CA PHE A 237 -5.46 -1.51 -3.72
C PHE A 237 -6.93 -1.46 -4.17
N PRO A 238 -7.30 -0.66 -5.20
CA PRO A 238 -8.68 -0.57 -5.66
C PRO A 238 -9.19 -1.88 -6.29
N TYR A 239 -10.43 -2.28 -5.95
CA TYR A 239 -11.01 -3.58 -6.35
C TYR A 239 -11.06 -3.82 -7.88
N PHE A 240 -11.06 -2.76 -8.68
CA PHE A 240 -11.13 -2.85 -10.14
C PHE A 240 -9.80 -3.27 -10.78
N PHE A 241 -8.72 -3.34 -10.00
CA PHE A 241 -7.44 -3.90 -10.42
C PHE A 241 -7.27 -5.39 -10.12
N GLU A 242 -8.26 -6.05 -9.50
CA GLU A 242 -8.19 -7.47 -9.11
C GLU A 242 -7.64 -8.36 -10.22
N SER A 243 -8.15 -8.26 -11.46
CA SER A 243 -7.70 -9.12 -12.55
C SER A 243 -6.20 -8.98 -12.82
N ARG A 244 -5.66 -7.76 -12.77
CA ARG A 244 -4.23 -7.51 -12.98
C ARG A 244 -3.40 -7.97 -11.80
N ILE A 245 -3.89 -7.82 -10.58
CA ILE A 245 -3.18 -8.31 -9.38
C ILE A 245 -3.07 -9.84 -9.44
N LEU A 246 -4.16 -10.53 -9.77
CA LEU A 246 -4.21 -11.99 -9.87
C LEU A 246 -3.36 -12.56 -11.01
N GLU A 247 -3.11 -11.80 -12.09
CA GLU A 247 -2.14 -12.16 -13.13
C GLU A 247 -0.72 -12.30 -12.56
N PHE A 248 -0.35 -11.48 -11.57
CA PHE A 248 0.98 -11.53 -10.94
C PHE A 248 1.03 -12.39 -9.68
N PHE A 249 -0.08 -12.47 -8.94
CA PHE A 249 -0.23 -13.21 -7.68
C PHE A 249 -1.53 -14.04 -7.69
N PRO A 250 -1.55 -15.21 -8.36
CA PRO A 250 -2.76 -16.00 -8.57
C PRO A 250 -3.40 -16.57 -7.29
N ARG A 251 -2.61 -16.68 -6.21
CA ARG A 251 -3.07 -17.18 -4.90
C ARG A 251 -3.71 -16.10 -4.04
N PHE A 252 -3.72 -14.85 -4.50
CA PHE A 252 -4.36 -13.78 -3.76
C PHE A 252 -5.88 -13.91 -3.85
N SER A 253 -6.54 -13.47 -2.78
CA SER A 253 -7.98 -13.29 -2.72
C SER A 253 -8.28 -11.87 -2.27
N MET A 254 -9.37 -11.31 -2.77
CA MET A 254 -9.82 -9.97 -2.38
C MET A 254 -10.79 -10.08 -1.20
N MET A 255 -10.46 -9.40 -0.10
CA MET A 255 -11.34 -9.26 1.05
C MET A 255 -12.44 -8.23 0.78
N ASP A 256 -13.58 -8.36 1.47
CA ASP A 256 -14.68 -7.40 1.36
C ASP A 256 -14.46 -6.11 2.18
N TYR A 257 -13.45 -6.08 3.06
CA TYR A 257 -13.15 -4.95 3.93
C TYR A 257 -12.85 -3.68 3.12
N GLN A 258 -13.59 -2.62 3.43
CA GLN A 258 -13.48 -1.32 2.77
C GLN A 258 -12.48 -0.46 3.51
N VAL A 259 -11.27 -0.34 2.97
CA VAL A 259 -10.22 0.50 3.56
C VAL A 259 -10.56 1.97 3.39
N ASP A 260 -10.57 2.71 4.49
CA ASP A 260 -10.97 4.12 4.58
C ASP A 260 -9.76 5.04 4.74
N TYR A 261 -9.86 6.27 4.24
CA TYR A 261 -8.76 7.24 4.17
C TYR A 261 -9.17 8.64 4.62
N ASP A 262 -8.32 9.30 5.41
CA ASP A 262 -8.61 10.62 5.99
C ASP A 262 -8.51 11.77 5.00
N ASN A 263 -7.81 11.61 3.88
CA ASN A 263 -7.48 12.73 2.99
C ASN A 263 -7.85 12.49 1.52
N HIS A 264 -8.81 11.61 1.23
CA HIS A 264 -9.27 11.42 -0.15
C HIS A 264 -10.80 11.50 -0.31
N ALA A 265 -11.27 12.51 -1.06
CA ALA A 265 -12.70 12.80 -1.26
C ALA A 265 -13.52 11.66 -1.89
N LEU A 266 -12.90 10.72 -2.63
CA LEU A 266 -13.59 9.57 -3.22
C LEU A 266 -13.42 8.27 -2.42
N TYR A 267 -12.55 8.24 -1.41
CA TYR A 267 -12.20 7.05 -0.63
C TYR A 267 -12.51 7.25 0.87
N LYS A 268 -13.51 8.09 1.17
CA LYS A 268 -14.01 8.38 2.52
C LYS A 268 -15.35 7.72 2.78
N HIS A 269 -15.56 7.24 4.00
CA HIS A 269 -16.88 6.97 4.55
C HIS A 269 -17.57 8.30 4.94
N GLY A 270 -18.72 8.64 4.36
CA GLY A 270 -19.39 9.92 4.67
C GLY A 270 -20.70 10.22 3.94
N LYS A 271 -21.42 11.24 4.42
CA LYS A 271 -22.73 11.68 3.89
C LYS A 271 -22.65 12.39 2.52
N THR A 272 -21.48 12.92 2.15
CA THR A 272 -21.24 13.64 0.89
C THR A 272 -20.11 12.95 0.10
N GLY A 273 -20.48 12.16 -0.91
CA GLY A 273 -19.53 11.41 -1.75
C GLY A 273 -20.05 10.01 -2.14
N ARG A 274 -19.22 9.17 -2.77
CA ARG A 274 -19.52 7.73 -2.87
C ARG A 274 -19.56 7.19 -1.44
N ARG A 275 -20.70 6.63 -1.01
CA ARG A 275 -20.91 6.10 0.35
C ARG A 275 -19.91 5.00 0.80
N GLN A 276 -19.03 4.54 -0.08
CA GLN A 276 -18.17 3.37 0.12
C GLN A 276 -16.83 3.53 -0.62
N SER A 277 -15.73 3.24 0.08
CA SER A 277 -14.39 3.23 -0.53
C SER A 277 -14.30 2.12 -1.58
N PRO A 278 -13.63 2.34 -2.72
CA PRO A 278 -13.27 1.30 -3.70
C PRO A 278 -12.00 0.53 -3.33
N VAL A 279 -11.29 0.89 -2.26
CA VAL A 279 -10.04 0.24 -1.87
C VAL A 279 -10.32 -1.01 -1.02
N ARG A 280 -9.69 -2.13 -1.38
CA ARG A 280 -9.81 -3.44 -0.73
C ARG A 280 -8.44 -3.97 -0.37
N ILE A 281 -8.42 -5.05 0.38
CA ILE A 281 -7.20 -5.79 0.73
C ILE A 281 -7.14 -7.05 -0.14
N PHE A 282 -6.03 -7.23 -0.84
CA PHE A 282 -5.69 -8.45 -1.57
C PHE A 282 -4.63 -9.22 -0.77
N THR A 283 -4.85 -10.52 -0.53
CA THR A 283 -3.98 -11.30 0.34
C THR A 283 -3.91 -12.77 -0.05
N ASN A 284 -2.76 -13.40 0.20
CA ASN A 284 -2.58 -14.85 0.13
C ASN A 284 -2.90 -15.57 1.46
N LEU A 285 -3.37 -14.85 2.48
CA LEU A 285 -3.89 -15.43 3.70
C LEU A 285 -5.21 -16.16 3.44
N THR A 286 -5.48 -17.20 4.22
CA THR A 286 -6.73 -17.95 4.15
C THR A 286 -7.92 -17.06 4.54
N PRO A 287 -8.92 -16.83 3.66
CA PRO A 287 -10.02 -15.91 3.93
C PRO A 287 -10.86 -16.22 5.19
N SER A 288 -10.93 -17.49 5.59
CA SER A 288 -11.68 -17.92 6.78
C SER A 288 -11.01 -17.50 8.10
N MET A 289 -9.70 -17.24 8.08
CA MET A 289 -8.95 -16.79 9.26
C MET A 289 -9.10 -15.29 9.50
N ILE A 290 -9.63 -14.55 8.52
CA ILE A 290 -9.71 -13.09 8.59
C ILE A 290 -11.11 -12.68 9.03
N VAL A 291 -11.22 -12.27 10.29
CA VAL A 291 -12.45 -11.76 10.89
C VAL A 291 -12.64 -10.29 10.54
N LEU A 292 -13.81 -9.93 10.00
CA LEU A 292 -14.16 -8.53 9.75
C LEU A 292 -15.14 -8.02 10.83
N PRO A 293 -15.05 -6.73 11.21
CA PRO A 293 -15.82 -6.17 12.33
C PRO A 293 -17.33 -6.16 12.06
N VAL A 294 -18.10 -6.87 12.88
CA VAL A 294 -19.56 -7.01 12.67
C VAL A 294 -20.28 -5.69 12.90
N GLU A 295 -19.79 -4.89 13.85
CA GLU A 295 -20.22 -3.54 14.18
C GLU A 295 -20.11 -2.56 13.01
N GLU A 296 -19.24 -2.85 12.02
CA GLU A 296 -19.11 -2.07 10.78
C GLU A 296 -19.99 -2.60 9.64
N GLY A 297 -20.84 -3.58 9.91
CA GLY A 297 -21.78 -4.14 8.94
C GLY A 297 -21.19 -5.27 8.08
N TYR A 298 -20.21 -6.02 8.59
CA TYR A 298 -19.75 -7.26 7.97
C TYR A 298 -20.39 -8.50 8.61
N ARG A 299 -20.46 -9.59 7.85
CA ARG A 299 -21.01 -10.88 8.30
C ARG A 299 -20.20 -12.04 7.73
N PHE A 300 -20.16 -13.17 8.42
CA PHE A 300 -19.56 -14.38 7.88
C PHE A 300 -20.49 -15.06 6.86
N CYS A 301 -19.96 -15.44 5.69
CA CYS A 301 -20.65 -16.30 4.73
C CYS A 301 -20.15 -17.74 4.91
N THR A 302 -21.01 -18.62 5.41
CA THR A 302 -20.69 -20.03 5.66
C THR A 302 -20.46 -20.84 4.38
N ILE A 303 -21.05 -20.44 3.25
CA ILE A 303 -20.84 -21.12 1.97
C ILE A 303 -19.46 -20.78 1.40
N CYS A 304 -19.11 -19.49 1.36
CA CYS A 304 -17.82 -19.04 0.85
C CYS A 304 -16.67 -19.10 1.87
N GLN A 305 -16.97 -19.44 3.14
CA GLN A 305 -16.00 -19.49 4.25
C GLN A 305 -15.16 -18.21 4.38
N ARG A 306 -15.82 -17.05 4.30
CA ARG A 306 -15.17 -15.72 4.42
C ARG A 306 -16.15 -14.67 4.92
N TYR A 307 -15.61 -13.61 5.51
CA TYR A 307 -16.40 -12.44 5.85
C TYR A 307 -16.72 -11.58 4.61
N VAL A 308 -17.94 -11.06 4.56
CA VAL A 308 -18.49 -10.27 3.46
C VAL A 308 -19.24 -9.06 4.00
N SER A 309 -19.38 -8.02 3.19
CA SER A 309 -20.28 -6.91 3.54
C SER A 309 -21.72 -7.42 3.67
N SER A 310 -22.50 -6.90 4.62
CA SER A 310 -23.90 -7.33 4.82
C SER A 310 -24.76 -7.19 3.57
N GLY A 311 -24.49 -6.20 2.72
CA GLY A 311 -25.18 -6.01 1.44
C GLY A 311 -24.68 -6.92 0.29
N ASN A 312 -23.54 -7.60 0.46
CA ASN A 312 -23.03 -8.59 -0.50
C ASN A 312 -23.74 -9.93 -0.26
N GLN A 313 -24.74 -10.23 -1.08
CA GLN A 313 -25.50 -11.48 -1.01
C GLN A 313 -24.79 -12.59 -1.78
N HIS A 314 -24.81 -13.81 -1.22
CA HIS A 314 -24.28 -14.98 -1.91
C HIS A 314 -25.14 -15.25 -3.16
N CYS A 315 -24.50 -15.55 -4.28
CA CYS A 315 -25.19 -15.97 -5.49
C CYS A 315 -25.03 -17.47 -5.67
N ASP A 316 -26.10 -18.24 -5.46
CA ASP A 316 -26.08 -19.71 -5.57
C ASP A 316 -25.67 -20.18 -6.98
N ARG A 317 -26.04 -19.42 -8.01
CA ARG A 317 -25.68 -19.74 -9.41
C ARG A 317 -24.20 -19.54 -9.72
N CYS A 318 -23.54 -18.61 -9.04
CA CYS A 318 -22.10 -18.39 -9.16
C CYS A 318 -21.30 -19.10 -8.06
N ASN A 319 -21.99 -19.68 -7.06
CA ASN A 319 -21.42 -20.17 -5.81
C ASN A 319 -20.43 -19.17 -5.16
N SER A 320 -20.78 -17.88 -5.15
CA SER A 320 -19.88 -16.84 -4.68
C SER A 320 -20.60 -15.56 -4.24
N CYS A 321 -20.06 -14.89 -3.22
CA CYS A 321 -20.39 -13.51 -2.86
C CYS A 321 -19.63 -12.55 -3.79
N THR A 322 -20.28 -12.10 -4.86
CA THR A 322 -19.62 -11.45 -6.01
C THR A 322 -19.61 -9.92 -5.96
N SER A 323 -20.36 -9.31 -5.05
CA SER A 323 -20.43 -7.84 -4.98
C SER A 323 -19.13 -7.25 -4.47
N LYS A 324 -18.54 -6.36 -5.26
CA LYS A 324 -17.29 -5.67 -4.92
C LYS A 324 -17.51 -4.31 -4.27
N ASP A 325 -18.71 -3.76 -4.42
CA ASP A 325 -19.08 -2.41 -3.94
C ASP A 325 -20.17 -2.46 -2.86
N GLY A 326 -20.26 -3.58 -2.13
CA GLY A 326 -21.14 -3.77 -0.98
C GLY A 326 -22.64 -3.73 -1.27
N ARG A 327 -23.05 -3.50 -2.53
CA ARG A 327 -24.46 -3.49 -2.96
C ARG A 327 -24.92 -4.88 -3.37
N ARG A 328 -26.22 -5.15 -3.35
CA ARG A 328 -26.75 -6.40 -3.91
C ARG A 328 -26.56 -6.43 -5.43
N TRP A 329 -25.69 -7.29 -5.94
CA TRP A 329 -25.54 -7.52 -7.39
C TRP A 329 -26.62 -8.49 -7.89
N LYS A 330 -26.86 -8.49 -9.20
CA LYS A 330 -27.81 -9.41 -9.85
C LYS A 330 -27.07 -10.38 -10.77
N HIS A 331 -27.52 -11.63 -10.82
CA HIS A 331 -26.99 -12.63 -11.74
C HIS A 331 -27.56 -12.44 -13.15
N CYS A 332 -26.71 -12.51 -14.17
CA CYS A 332 -27.14 -12.57 -15.56
C CYS A 332 -26.96 -14.00 -16.10
N ASP A 333 -28.06 -14.68 -16.41
CA ASP A 333 -28.04 -16.07 -16.88
C ASP A 333 -27.39 -16.27 -18.24
N LEU A 334 -27.43 -15.25 -19.10
CA LEU A 334 -26.81 -15.28 -20.43
C LEU A 334 -25.29 -15.10 -20.33
N CYS A 335 -24.82 -14.23 -19.43
CA CYS A 335 -23.39 -14.01 -19.22
C CYS A 335 -22.77 -14.95 -18.17
N LYS A 336 -23.58 -15.74 -17.46
CA LYS A 336 -23.16 -16.63 -16.36
C LYS A 336 -22.31 -15.92 -15.30
N LYS A 337 -22.64 -14.67 -15.00
CA LYS A 337 -21.92 -13.85 -14.02
C LYS A 337 -22.83 -12.85 -13.32
N CYS A 338 -22.45 -12.46 -12.12
CA CYS A 338 -23.09 -11.37 -11.41
C CYS A 338 -22.58 -10.01 -11.90
N VAL A 339 -23.48 -9.04 -11.96
CA VAL A 339 -23.21 -7.68 -12.40
C VAL A 339 -23.89 -6.67 -11.48
N LYS A 340 -23.41 -5.42 -11.54
CA LYS A 340 -24.00 -4.30 -10.78
C LYS A 340 -25.48 -4.15 -11.13
N PRO A 341 -26.33 -3.67 -10.19
CA PRO A 341 -27.76 -3.47 -10.45
C PRO A 341 -28.08 -2.62 -11.67
N SER A 342 -27.26 -1.60 -11.92
CA SER A 342 -27.39 -0.64 -13.03
C SER A 342 -26.97 -1.20 -14.39
N TRP A 343 -26.47 -2.44 -14.46
CA TRP A 343 -26.08 -3.09 -15.71
C TRP A 343 -27.21 -3.96 -16.23
N PHE A 344 -27.36 -4.08 -17.54
CA PHE A 344 -28.29 -5.03 -18.17
C PHE A 344 -27.60 -5.81 -19.28
N HIS A 345 -28.19 -6.94 -19.68
CA HIS A 345 -27.69 -7.71 -20.81
C HIS A 345 -28.13 -7.07 -22.12
N CYS A 346 -27.17 -6.68 -22.97
CA CYS A 346 -27.47 -6.21 -24.32
C CYS A 346 -27.35 -7.36 -25.30
N ASN A 347 -28.47 -7.74 -25.93
CA ASN A 347 -28.51 -8.84 -26.91
C ASN A 347 -27.65 -8.55 -28.16
N LYS A 348 -27.51 -7.27 -28.55
CA LYS A 348 -26.65 -6.89 -29.69
C LYS A 348 -25.16 -7.07 -29.38
N CYS A 349 -24.75 -6.77 -28.15
CA CYS A 349 -23.37 -6.92 -27.71
C CYS A 349 -23.05 -8.30 -27.15
N ASN A 350 -24.07 -9.11 -26.83
CA ASN A 350 -23.95 -10.36 -26.07
C ASN A 350 -23.16 -10.21 -24.76
N CYS A 351 -23.31 -9.07 -24.10
CA CYS A 351 -22.65 -8.81 -22.83
C CYS A 351 -23.47 -7.87 -21.93
N CYS A 352 -23.22 -7.96 -20.63
CA CYS A 352 -23.77 -7.01 -19.68
C CYS A 352 -23.05 -5.67 -19.77
N THR A 353 -23.81 -4.58 -19.77
CA THR A 353 -23.32 -3.20 -19.99
C THR A 353 -24.22 -2.20 -19.25
N LEU A 354 -23.79 -0.94 -19.19
CA LEU A 354 -24.60 0.17 -18.68
C LEU A 354 -25.71 0.56 -19.67
N GLU A 355 -26.71 1.26 -19.17
CA GLU A 355 -27.86 1.66 -19.99
C GLU A 355 -27.51 2.54 -21.17
N LYS A 356 -26.70 3.57 -20.93
CA LYS A 356 -26.13 4.40 -21.97
C LYS A 356 -24.80 3.77 -22.41
N HIS A 357 -24.85 2.87 -23.40
CA HIS A 357 -23.66 2.30 -24.03
C HIS A 357 -23.79 2.31 -25.56
N SER A 358 -22.66 2.39 -26.25
CA SER A 358 -22.62 2.23 -27.70
C SER A 358 -22.53 0.74 -28.05
N CYS A 359 -23.53 0.23 -28.76
CA CYS A 359 -23.50 -1.13 -29.31
C CYS A 359 -22.53 -1.28 -30.49
N GLU A 360 -22.14 -0.15 -31.08
CA GLU A 360 -21.11 -0.10 -32.11
C GLU A 360 -19.81 -0.60 -31.49
N LYS A 361 -19.39 -1.80 -31.89
CA LYS A 361 -18.04 -2.28 -31.64
C LYS A 361 -17.13 -1.24 -32.29
N SER A 362 -16.58 -0.30 -31.50
CA SER A 362 -15.27 0.24 -31.85
C SER A 362 -14.41 -1.01 -31.94
N SER A 363 -14.08 -1.42 -33.16
CA SER A 363 -13.15 -2.49 -33.45
C SER A 363 -11.92 -2.18 -32.61
N ALA A 364 -11.79 -2.81 -31.44
CA ALA A 364 -10.65 -2.59 -30.58
C ALA A 364 -9.45 -3.04 -31.41
N VAL A 365 -8.74 -2.05 -31.94
CA VAL A 365 -7.56 -2.27 -32.75
C VAL A 365 -6.52 -2.72 -31.74
N CYS A 366 -5.98 -3.92 -31.93
CA CYS A 366 -4.90 -4.39 -31.11
C CYS A 366 -3.71 -3.43 -31.29
N PHE A 367 -3.33 -2.73 -30.23
CA PHE A 367 -2.21 -1.78 -30.27
C PHE A 367 -0.86 -2.43 -30.63
N VAL A 368 -0.76 -3.76 -30.61
CA VAL A 368 0.46 -4.51 -30.97
C VAL A 368 0.54 -4.76 -32.47
N CYS A 369 -0.56 -5.18 -33.12
CA CYS A 369 -0.53 -5.61 -34.53
C CYS A 369 -1.45 -4.79 -35.45
N GLY A 370 -2.17 -3.79 -34.94
CA GLY A 370 -3.07 -2.95 -35.71
C GLY A 370 -4.33 -3.66 -36.22
N ARG A 371 -4.57 -4.93 -35.86
CA ARG A 371 -5.74 -5.70 -36.31
C ARG A 371 -6.90 -5.58 -35.33
N SER A 372 -8.11 -5.51 -35.86
CA SER A 372 -9.34 -5.51 -35.08
C SER A 372 -9.67 -6.92 -34.53
N GLY A 373 -10.49 -6.98 -33.49
CA GLY A 373 -11.11 -8.24 -33.04
C GLY A 373 -10.42 -8.97 -31.89
N HIS A 374 -9.31 -8.45 -31.35
CA HIS A 374 -8.67 -9.02 -30.16
C HIS A 374 -7.97 -7.94 -29.31
N LYS A 375 -7.78 -8.22 -28.02
CA LYS A 375 -7.00 -7.37 -27.10
C LYS A 375 -5.53 -7.79 -27.11
N ARG A 376 -4.64 -6.92 -26.60
CA ARG A 376 -3.19 -7.19 -26.46
C ARG A 376 -2.92 -8.58 -25.87
N SER A 377 -3.57 -8.94 -24.77
CA SER A 377 -3.37 -10.23 -24.06
C SER A 377 -3.64 -11.48 -24.89
N THR A 378 -4.28 -11.34 -26.04
CA THR A 378 -4.66 -12.42 -26.97
C THR A 378 -4.07 -12.18 -28.37
N CYS A 379 -3.03 -11.34 -28.47
CA CYS A 379 -2.43 -11.00 -29.75
C CYS A 379 -1.51 -12.13 -30.23
N PRO A 380 -1.75 -12.73 -31.41
CA PRO A 380 -0.90 -13.79 -31.95
C PRO A 380 0.50 -13.29 -32.36
N SER A 381 0.72 -11.97 -32.38
CA SER A 381 2.03 -11.34 -32.60
C SER A 381 2.82 -11.11 -31.30
N LEU A 382 2.24 -11.35 -30.13
CA LEU A 382 3.02 -11.50 -28.91
C LEU A 382 3.62 -12.90 -28.93
N SER A 383 4.91 -12.99 -29.25
CA SER A 383 5.70 -14.17 -28.93
C SER A 383 5.61 -14.39 -27.41
N HIS A 384 4.92 -15.45 -27.00
CA HIS A 384 5.00 -15.94 -25.64
C HIS A 384 6.45 -16.37 -25.38
N PRO A 385 7.13 -15.84 -24.36
CA PRO A 385 8.30 -16.52 -23.79
C PRO A 385 7.88 -17.84 -23.13
#